data_AF-A0A7C1SWL9-F1
#
_entry.id   AF-A0A7C1SWL9-F1
#
_cell.length_a   1.000
_cell.length_b   1.000
_cell.length_c   1.000
_cell.angle_alpha   90.00
_cell.angle_beta   90.00
_cell.angle_gamma   90.00
#
_symmetry.space_group_name_H-M   'P 1'
#
loop_
_entity.id
_entity.type
_entity.pdbx_description
1 polymer ?
#
loop_
_entity_poly.entity_id
_entity_poly.type
_entity_poly.pdbx_seq_one_letter_code
_entity_poly.pdbx_strand_id
1 'polypeptide(L)'
;ADALASTAPELIDALKLAAERIERHHARQMPKDDIYEDAIGVGLGSRWTAIDAVGLYVPGGTASYPSSVLMNALPAKVAGVPRVVMVVPATGGAINPTVLAAASIAGVTEIYRIGGAQAVAALAYGTETIAPVAKIVGPGNAYVAAAKRQVFGTVGIDMIAGPSEVLIIADKDNDPDWLAADLLAQAEHDPGAQSIVITNDRALGEAVEAAVERQLKSLPRAETASASWRDFGAIIKVEKLEDSIPLANRIAAEHLELAVDNPEPLISGIRNAGAIFVGRHTPEVIGDYVGGSNHVLPTARSARFSSGLGVLDYVKRTSILRLGPDQLRKLAPAAIALAKSEGLEAHARSVSIRLNFGD
;
A
#
# COMPACT_ATOMS: atom_id res chain seq x y z
N ALA A 1 -18.91 16.20 13.72
CA ALA A 1 -20.36 16.03 13.91
C ALA A 1 -21.11 16.52 12.67
N ASP A 2 -20.98 17.79 12.30
CA ASP A 2 -21.69 18.38 11.16
C ASP A 2 -21.45 17.64 9.84
N ALA A 3 -20.20 17.24 9.56
CA ALA A 3 -19.87 16.47 8.36
C ALA A 3 -20.56 15.09 8.30
N LEU A 4 -20.78 14.43 9.45
CA LEU A 4 -21.54 13.17 9.51
C LEU A 4 -23.02 13.43 9.25
N ALA A 5 -23.57 14.53 9.77
CA ALA A 5 -24.97 14.91 9.59
C ALA A 5 -25.30 15.38 8.17
N SER A 6 -24.34 15.97 7.46
CA SER A 6 -24.51 16.46 6.08
C SER A 6 -24.16 15.44 5.00
N THR A 7 -23.64 14.26 5.38
CA THR A 7 -23.38 13.16 4.45
C THR A 7 -24.63 12.28 4.34
N ALA A 8 -24.99 11.88 3.12
CA ALA A 8 -26.17 11.04 2.88
C ALA A 8 -26.12 9.75 3.72
N PRO A 9 -27.23 9.31 4.35
CA PRO A 9 -27.25 8.12 5.20
C PRO A 9 -26.72 6.86 4.52
N GLU A 10 -27.08 6.65 3.25
CA GLU A 10 -26.65 5.49 2.47
C GLU A 10 -25.12 5.47 2.29
N LEU A 11 -24.51 6.64 2.14
CA LEU A 11 -23.07 6.78 2.02
C LEU A 11 -22.36 6.57 3.35
N ILE A 12 -22.97 7.01 4.47
CA ILE A 12 -22.46 6.69 5.82
C ILE A 12 -22.47 5.18 6.06
N ASP A 13 -23.54 4.49 5.68
CA ASP A 13 -23.64 3.04 5.85
C ASP A 13 -22.64 2.29 4.96
N ALA A 14 -22.43 2.74 3.72
CA ALA A 14 -21.38 2.22 2.86
C ALA A 14 -19.97 2.42 3.45
N LEU A 15 -19.67 3.60 3.99
CA LEU A 15 -18.38 3.88 4.65
C LEU A 15 -18.16 3.00 5.88
N LYS A 16 -19.21 2.76 6.69
CA LYS A 16 -19.12 1.87 7.85
C LYS A 16 -18.89 0.42 7.44
N LEU A 17 -19.59 -0.05 6.41
CA LEU A 17 -19.39 -1.40 5.87
C LEU A 17 -17.94 -1.58 5.37
N ALA A 18 -17.45 -0.64 4.57
CA ALA A 18 -16.07 -0.61 4.11
C ALA A 18 -15.10 -0.65 5.30
N ALA A 19 -15.29 0.22 6.28
CA ALA A 19 -14.43 0.30 7.46
C ALA A 19 -14.40 -1.00 8.26
N GLU A 20 -15.56 -1.63 8.51
CA GLU A 20 -15.65 -2.90 9.23
C GLU A 20 -14.92 -4.04 8.50
N ARG A 21 -14.99 -4.07 7.16
CA ARG A 21 -14.31 -5.09 6.35
C ARG A 21 -12.79 -4.87 6.32
N ILE A 22 -12.35 -3.63 6.14
CA ILE A 22 -10.94 -3.24 6.14
C ILE A 22 -10.31 -3.51 7.52
N GLU A 23 -10.95 -3.09 8.60
CA GLU A 23 -10.47 -3.29 9.97
C GLU A 23 -10.31 -4.78 10.30
N ARG A 24 -11.32 -5.61 9.98
CA ARG A 24 -11.27 -7.06 10.20
C ARG A 24 -10.17 -7.74 9.40
N HIS A 25 -9.95 -7.35 8.14
CA HIS A 25 -8.89 -7.93 7.32
C HIS A 25 -7.51 -7.61 7.91
N HIS A 26 -7.24 -6.34 8.21
CA HIS A 26 -5.96 -5.88 8.72
C HIS A 26 -5.66 -6.40 10.13
N ALA A 27 -6.66 -6.58 10.99
CA ALA A 27 -6.48 -7.16 12.33
C ALA A 27 -5.87 -8.58 12.29
N ARG A 28 -6.17 -9.37 11.25
CA ARG A 28 -5.59 -10.71 11.07
C ARG A 28 -4.10 -10.70 10.76
N GLN A 29 -3.58 -9.57 10.28
CA GLN A 29 -2.19 -9.41 9.85
C GLN A 29 -1.28 -8.89 10.96
N MET A 30 -1.81 -8.61 12.15
CA MET A 30 -1.02 -8.11 13.27
C MET A 30 0.11 -9.09 13.61
N PRO A 31 1.38 -8.62 13.64
CA PRO A 31 2.49 -9.50 13.92
C PRO A 31 2.49 -9.91 15.40
N LYS A 32 3.07 -11.08 15.66
CA LYS A 32 3.28 -11.58 17.02
C LYS A 32 4.73 -11.39 17.41
N ASP A 33 4.94 -11.02 18.66
CA ASP A 33 6.25 -11.07 19.27
C ASP A 33 6.75 -12.51 19.31
N ASP A 34 8.07 -12.67 19.18
CA ASP A 34 8.73 -13.96 19.28
C ASP A 34 9.96 -13.80 20.18
N ILE A 35 10.01 -14.54 21.27
CA ILE A 35 11.12 -14.55 22.23
C ILE A 35 11.42 -16.01 22.54
N TYR A 36 12.65 -16.42 22.31
CA TYR A 36 13.10 -17.79 22.47
C TYR A 36 14.52 -17.85 23.03
N GLU A 37 14.91 -19.03 23.52
CA GLU A 37 16.31 -19.32 23.85
C GLU A 37 16.85 -20.35 22.86
N ASP A 38 18.06 -20.11 22.37
CA ASP A 38 18.74 -21.05 21.48
C ASP A 38 19.37 -22.22 22.26
N ALA A 39 20.02 -23.14 21.53
CA ALA A 39 20.62 -24.34 22.11
C ALA A 39 21.76 -24.06 23.12
N ILE A 40 22.34 -22.86 23.13
CA ILE A 40 23.38 -22.47 24.10
C ILE A 40 22.84 -21.59 25.23
N GLY A 41 21.53 -21.31 25.24
CA GLY A 41 20.83 -20.51 26.25
C GLY A 41 20.91 -19.01 25.99
N VAL A 42 21.18 -18.56 24.76
CA VAL A 42 21.08 -17.14 24.39
C VAL A 42 19.63 -16.80 24.18
N GLY A 43 19.14 -15.78 24.89
CA GLY A 43 17.81 -15.23 24.66
C GLY A 43 17.82 -14.35 23.42
N LEU A 44 17.02 -14.72 22.42
CA LEU A 44 16.80 -13.97 21.18
C LEU A 44 15.33 -13.59 21.10
N GLY A 45 15.05 -12.45 20.46
CA GLY A 45 13.66 -12.12 20.20
C GLY A 45 13.44 -10.95 19.25
N SER A 46 12.18 -10.82 18.88
CA SER A 46 11.63 -9.79 18.02
C SER A 46 10.36 -9.26 18.67
N ARG A 47 10.36 -7.98 19.03
CA ARG A 47 9.19 -7.27 19.57
C ARG A 47 8.64 -6.27 18.56
N TRP A 48 7.34 -6.23 18.37
CA TRP A 48 6.64 -5.29 17.50
C TRP A 48 5.96 -4.19 18.31
N THR A 49 6.08 -2.94 17.86
CA THR A 49 5.43 -1.79 18.49
C THR A 49 4.92 -0.83 17.43
N ALA A 50 3.78 -0.20 17.67
CA ALA A 50 3.24 0.84 16.79
C ALA A 50 4.22 2.01 16.62
N ILE A 51 4.15 2.69 15.49
CA ILE A 51 4.74 4.02 15.32
C ILE A 51 3.95 5.01 16.17
N ASP A 52 4.63 5.96 16.83
CA ASP A 52 3.99 6.86 17.79
C ASP A 52 3.07 7.89 17.13
N ALA A 53 3.43 8.38 15.94
CA ALA A 53 2.59 9.31 15.17
C ALA A 53 2.79 9.12 13.66
N VAL A 54 1.69 9.13 12.91
CA VAL A 54 1.72 9.05 11.44
C VAL A 54 0.88 10.15 10.79
N GLY A 55 1.35 10.60 9.64
CA GLY A 55 0.67 11.59 8.80
C GLY A 55 0.10 10.93 7.54
N LEU A 56 -1.17 11.17 7.25
CA LEU A 56 -1.88 10.71 6.07
C LEU A 56 -2.04 11.89 5.13
N TYR A 57 -1.44 11.80 3.94
CA TYR A 57 -1.71 12.75 2.86
C TYR A 57 -2.92 12.29 2.07
N VAL A 58 -3.97 13.12 2.03
CA VAL A 58 -5.19 12.85 1.27
C VAL A 58 -5.35 13.92 0.20
N PRO A 59 -5.38 13.56 -1.10
CA PRO A 59 -5.67 14.52 -2.16
C PRO A 59 -7.01 15.23 -1.98
N GLY A 60 -7.12 16.47 -2.45
CA GLY A 60 -8.36 17.26 -2.43
C GLY A 60 -8.79 17.72 -3.81
N GLY A 61 -9.83 18.55 -3.89
CA GLY A 61 -10.42 18.95 -5.17
C GLY A 61 -11.24 17.82 -5.80
N THR A 62 -11.05 17.58 -7.10
CA THR A 62 -11.76 16.52 -7.84
C THR A 62 -11.31 15.10 -7.44
N ALA A 63 -10.16 14.96 -6.77
CA ALA A 63 -9.62 13.69 -6.28
C ALA A 63 -9.88 13.45 -4.77
N SER A 64 -10.97 13.99 -4.24
CA SER A 64 -11.28 13.93 -2.80
C SER A 64 -12.00 12.61 -2.44
N TYR A 65 -11.21 11.54 -2.26
CA TYR A 65 -11.72 10.18 -2.09
C TYR A 65 -11.83 9.76 -0.61
N PRO A 66 -13.05 9.50 -0.09
CA PRO A 66 -13.22 9.02 1.28
C PRO A 66 -12.72 7.57 1.46
N SER A 67 -12.71 6.75 0.41
CA SER A 67 -12.12 5.40 0.44
C SER A 67 -10.63 5.43 0.80
N SER A 68 -9.86 6.33 0.17
CA SER A 68 -8.44 6.50 0.47
C SER A 68 -8.18 6.92 1.91
N VAL A 69 -9.10 7.65 2.55
CA VAL A 69 -9.00 7.94 4.00
C VAL A 69 -9.08 6.65 4.80
N LEU A 70 -10.09 5.81 4.54
CA LEU A 70 -10.27 4.53 5.25
C LEU A 70 -9.06 3.62 5.07
N MET A 71 -8.59 3.48 3.83
CA MET A 71 -7.47 2.60 3.46
C MET A 71 -6.13 3.05 4.06
N ASN A 72 -5.91 4.36 4.22
CA ASN A 72 -4.72 4.87 4.90
C ASN A 72 -4.85 4.78 6.44
N ALA A 73 -6.00 5.17 7.01
CA ALA A 73 -6.16 5.36 8.45
C ALA A 73 -6.45 4.06 9.23
N LEU A 74 -7.25 3.15 8.69
CA LEU A 74 -7.68 1.95 9.43
C LEU A 74 -6.53 1.00 9.77
N PRO A 75 -5.55 0.72 8.90
CA PRO A 75 -4.40 -0.09 9.29
C PRO A 75 -3.57 0.56 10.40
N ALA A 76 -3.47 1.90 10.44
CA ALA A 76 -2.80 2.62 11.52
C ALA A 76 -3.55 2.49 12.85
N LYS A 77 -4.89 2.61 12.81
CA LYS A 77 -5.76 2.36 13.97
C LYS A 77 -5.59 0.93 14.48
N VAL A 78 -5.64 -0.08 13.60
CA VAL A 78 -5.44 -1.50 13.94
C VAL A 78 -4.06 -1.75 14.54
N ALA A 79 -3.02 -1.12 13.99
CA ALA A 79 -1.66 -1.23 14.51
C ALA A 79 -1.49 -0.58 15.90
N GLY A 80 -2.45 0.24 16.35
CA GLY A 80 -2.42 0.92 17.64
C GLY A 80 -1.62 2.23 17.62
N VAL A 81 -1.55 2.90 16.46
CA VAL A 81 -0.91 4.22 16.36
C VAL A 81 -1.71 5.25 17.18
N PRO A 82 -1.12 5.90 18.20
CA PRO A 82 -1.88 6.75 19.11
C PRO A 82 -2.22 8.13 18.53
N ARG A 83 -1.43 8.63 17.56
CA ARG A 83 -1.68 9.92 16.88
C ARG A 83 -1.69 9.75 15.36
N VAL A 84 -2.86 9.95 14.76
CA VAL A 84 -3.07 9.84 13.31
C VAL A 84 -3.50 11.21 12.77
N VAL A 85 -2.60 11.85 12.05
CA VAL A 85 -2.79 13.19 11.48
C VAL A 85 -3.19 13.08 10.02
N MET A 86 -4.22 13.78 9.57
CA MET A 86 -4.58 13.89 8.16
C MET A 86 -4.32 15.30 7.65
N VAL A 87 -3.65 15.43 6.51
CA VAL A 87 -3.54 16.67 5.75
C VAL A 87 -4.34 16.55 4.46
N VAL A 88 -5.22 17.51 4.21
CA VAL A 88 -6.06 17.55 3.02
C VAL A 88 -6.22 18.99 2.53
N PRO A 89 -5.95 19.31 1.25
CA PRO A 89 -6.14 20.65 0.74
C PRO A 89 -7.64 20.98 0.64
N ALA A 90 -8.02 22.15 1.12
CA ALA A 90 -9.39 22.66 1.07
C ALA A 90 -9.57 23.65 -0.08
N THR A 91 -9.78 23.14 -1.30
CA THR A 91 -10.02 23.98 -2.49
C THR A 91 -11.28 24.82 -2.27
N GLY A 92 -11.17 26.15 -2.36
CA GLY A 92 -12.29 27.06 -2.04
C GLY A 92 -12.62 27.16 -0.54
N GLY A 93 -11.74 26.67 0.35
CA GLY A 93 -11.88 26.79 1.81
C GLY A 93 -12.67 25.67 2.49
N ALA A 94 -13.34 24.80 1.73
CA ALA A 94 -14.11 23.67 2.22
C ALA A 94 -13.42 22.32 1.94
N ILE A 95 -13.61 21.35 2.84
CA ILE A 95 -13.25 19.94 2.63
C ILE A 95 -14.55 19.19 2.30
N ASN A 96 -14.48 18.20 1.42
CA ASN A 96 -15.59 17.27 1.17
C ASN A 96 -16.11 16.69 2.51
N PRO A 97 -17.39 16.89 2.88
CA PRO A 97 -17.95 16.36 4.12
C PRO A 97 -17.78 14.85 4.28
N THR A 98 -17.85 14.11 3.17
CA THR A 98 -17.67 12.65 3.15
C THR A 98 -16.26 12.23 3.55
N VAL A 99 -15.23 13.01 3.19
CA VAL A 99 -13.84 12.78 3.62
C VAL A 99 -13.69 12.98 5.12
N LEU A 100 -14.33 14.01 5.67
CA LEU A 100 -14.35 14.24 7.12
C LEU A 100 -15.14 13.15 7.87
N ALA A 101 -16.24 12.67 7.29
CA ALA A 101 -16.99 11.54 7.82
C ALA A 101 -16.14 10.26 7.85
N ALA A 102 -15.45 9.94 6.76
CA ALA A 102 -14.53 8.81 6.69
C ALA A 102 -13.38 8.91 7.71
N ALA A 103 -12.78 10.10 7.85
CA ALA A 103 -11.73 10.37 8.85
C ALA A 103 -12.23 10.13 10.28
N SER A 104 -13.45 10.57 10.58
CA SER A 104 -14.10 10.34 11.88
C SER A 104 -14.36 8.86 12.13
N ILE A 105 -14.83 8.11 11.14
CA ILE A 105 -15.09 6.66 11.24
C ILE A 105 -13.77 5.90 11.45
N ALA A 106 -12.71 6.29 10.75
CA ALA A 106 -11.41 5.63 10.80
C ALA A 106 -10.54 6.01 12.01
N GLY A 107 -10.98 6.95 12.84
CA GLY A 107 -10.26 7.34 14.07
C GLY A 107 -9.08 8.29 13.85
N VAL A 108 -9.13 9.13 12.81
CA VAL A 108 -8.15 10.22 12.62
C VAL A 108 -8.26 11.22 13.77
N THR A 109 -7.14 11.59 14.38
CA THR A 109 -7.10 12.44 15.59
C THR A 109 -6.99 13.93 15.27
N GLU A 110 -6.30 14.28 14.19
CA GLU A 110 -6.05 15.68 13.79
C GLU A 110 -6.23 15.84 12.29
N ILE A 111 -6.84 16.96 11.86
CA ILE A 111 -7.07 17.25 10.44
C ILE A 111 -6.62 18.68 10.13
N TYR A 112 -5.74 18.83 9.15
CA TYR A 112 -5.21 20.13 8.73
C TYR A 112 -5.52 20.43 7.27
N ARG A 113 -5.98 21.66 7.02
CA ARG A 113 -6.40 22.16 5.69
C ARG A 113 -5.22 22.61 4.83
N ILE A 114 -4.25 21.72 4.63
CA ILE A 114 -3.06 21.96 3.82
C ILE A 114 -2.82 20.76 2.89
N GLY A 115 -2.19 21.00 1.74
CA GLY A 115 -1.79 19.95 0.79
C GLY A 115 -0.45 20.29 0.13
N GLY A 116 -0.08 19.54 -0.90
CA GLY A 116 1.17 19.76 -1.64
C GLY A 116 2.45 19.46 -0.85
N ALA A 117 3.59 19.89 -1.38
CA ALA A 117 4.91 19.68 -0.79
C ALA A 117 5.03 20.31 0.62
N GLN A 118 4.38 21.45 0.83
CA GLN A 118 4.36 22.17 2.11
C GLN A 118 3.67 21.37 3.22
N ALA A 119 2.64 20.57 2.90
CA ALA A 119 2.01 19.69 3.87
C ALA A 119 2.93 18.54 4.28
N VAL A 120 3.66 17.97 3.31
CA VAL A 120 4.68 16.94 3.58
C VAL A 120 5.80 17.52 4.47
N ALA A 121 6.27 18.74 4.17
CA ALA A 121 7.28 19.41 4.99
C ALA A 121 6.77 19.72 6.41
N ALA A 122 5.54 20.22 6.56
CA ALA A 122 4.95 20.48 7.87
C ALA A 122 4.81 19.20 8.72
N LEU A 123 4.43 18.08 8.11
CA LEU A 123 4.38 16.79 8.78
C LEU A 123 5.78 16.27 9.15
N ALA A 124 6.78 16.45 8.29
CA ALA A 124 8.11 15.93 8.52
C ALA A 124 8.91 16.73 9.56
N TYR A 125 8.82 18.06 9.52
CA TYR A 125 9.65 18.96 10.32
C TYR A 125 8.90 19.65 11.46
N GLY A 126 7.56 19.65 11.40
CA GLY A 126 6.71 20.34 12.35
C GLY A 126 6.58 21.85 12.05
N THR A 127 5.57 22.44 12.67
CA THR A 127 5.30 23.89 12.73
C THR A 127 4.79 24.24 14.12
N GLU A 128 4.50 25.51 14.38
CA GLU A 128 3.87 25.97 15.62
C GLU A 128 2.49 25.33 15.88
N THR A 129 1.81 24.89 14.81
CA THR A 129 0.45 24.31 14.87
C THR A 129 0.44 22.80 14.62
N ILE A 130 1.39 22.29 13.85
CA ILE A 130 1.45 20.88 13.43
C ILE A 130 2.70 20.27 14.02
N ALA A 131 2.57 19.47 15.07
CA ALA A 131 3.71 18.70 15.57
C ALA A 131 4.13 17.64 14.53
N PRO A 132 5.44 17.37 14.37
CA PRO A 132 5.94 16.42 13.37
C PRO A 132 5.42 15.00 13.63
N VAL A 133 5.43 14.17 12.59
CA VAL A 133 5.09 12.73 12.64
C VAL A 133 6.31 11.88 12.29
N ALA A 134 6.28 10.59 12.63
CA ALA A 134 7.41 9.69 12.38
C ALA A 134 7.35 9.00 11.00
N LYS A 135 6.15 8.89 10.40
CA LYS A 135 5.96 8.33 9.05
C LYS A 135 4.84 9.09 8.31
N ILE A 136 5.01 9.30 7.01
CA ILE A 136 4.01 9.91 6.12
C ILE A 136 3.59 8.88 5.07
N VAL A 137 2.29 8.67 4.93
CA VAL A 137 1.70 7.78 3.92
C VAL A 137 0.70 8.51 3.03
N GLY A 138 0.29 7.86 1.94
CA GLY A 138 -0.75 8.33 1.06
C GLY A 138 -0.18 8.86 -0.27
N PRO A 139 -0.85 8.58 -1.39
CA PRO A 139 -0.43 9.03 -2.70
C PRO A 139 -0.69 10.52 -2.88
N GLY A 140 0.02 11.14 -3.81
CA GLY A 140 -0.22 12.53 -4.21
C GLY A 140 0.43 12.82 -5.55
N ASN A 141 0.21 14.04 -6.05
CA ASN A 141 0.76 14.47 -7.33
C ASN A 141 2.31 14.55 -7.31
N ALA A 142 2.90 14.93 -8.44
CA ALA A 142 4.36 15.03 -8.61
C ALA A 142 5.08 15.85 -7.51
N TYR A 143 4.46 16.92 -7.00
CA TYR A 143 5.04 17.75 -5.92
C TYR A 143 5.08 17.00 -4.59
N VAL A 144 4.02 16.28 -4.25
CA VAL A 144 3.94 15.46 -3.04
C VAL A 144 4.93 14.30 -3.13
N ALA A 145 4.99 13.63 -4.27
CA ALA A 145 5.95 12.56 -4.55
C ALA A 145 7.41 13.07 -4.40
N ALA A 146 7.74 14.22 -4.98
CA ALA A 146 9.07 14.82 -4.85
C ALA A 146 9.39 15.22 -3.39
N ALA A 147 8.43 15.79 -2.67
CA ALA A 147 8.60 16.15 -1.26
C ALA A 147 8.83 14.91 -0.37
N LYS A 148 8.05 13.84 -0.55
CA LYS A 148 8.21 12.56 0.17
C LYS A 148 9.61 11.99 -0.05
N ARG A 149 10.14 12.04 -1.27
CA ARG A 149 11.52 11.63 -1.57
C ARG A 149 12.55 12.44 -0.78
N GLN A 150 12.36 13.75 -0.63
CA GLN A 150 13.31 14.63 0.05
C GLN A 150 13.30 14.46 1.58
N VAL A 151 12.16 14.14 2.18
CA VAL A 151 12.03 13.99 3.64
C VAL A 151 12.31 12.56 4.13
N PHE A 152 12.46 11.60 3.20
CA PHE A 152 12.78 10.22 3.56
C PHE A 152 14.14 10.15 4.29
N GLY A 153 14.13 9.51 5.46
CA GLY A 153 15.28 9.46 6.38
C GLY A 153 15.10 10.36 7.60
N THR A 154 14.43 11.51 7.45
CA THR A 154 13.90 12.30 8.58
C THR A 154 12.63 11.63 9.11
N VAL A 155 11.75 11.24 8.19
CA VAL A 155 10.55 10.43 8.46
C VAL A 155 10.54 9.20 7.57
N GLY A 156 9.81 8.17 8.00
CA GLY A 156 9.44 7.08 7.11
C GLY A 156 8.48 7.57 6.02
N ILE A 157 8.49 6.92 4.87
CA ILE A 157 7.43 7.02 3.86
C ILE A 157 6.97 5.61 3.49
N ASP A 158 5.73 5.45 3.03
CA ASP A 158 5.21 4.23 2.41
C ASP A 158 5.94 3.92 1.09
N MET A 159 5.70 4.75 0.07
CA MET A 159 6.25 4.63 -1.26
C MET A 159 6.09 5.93 -2.04
N ILE A 160 6.72 5.98 -3.21
CA ILE A 160 6.50 7.05 -4.17
C ILE A 160 5.52 6.56 -5.22
N ALA A 161 4.30 7.13 -5.19
CA ALA A 161 3.26 6.82 -6.15
C ALA A 161 3.72 7.13 -7.58
N GLY A 162 3.45 6.20 -8.48
CA GLY A 162 3.52 6.35 -9.92
C GLY A 162 2.11 6.36 -10.54
N PRO A 163 2.01 6.33 -11.88
CA PRO A 163 0.73 6.09 -12.54
C PRO A 163 0.16 4.73 -12.13
N SER A 164 -1.15 4.67 -11.92
CA SER A 164 -1.89 3.47 -11.53
C SER A 164 -2.11 2.54 -12.73
N GLU A 165 -2.22 1.23 -12.48
CA GLU A 165 -2.32 0.23 -13.55
C GLU A 165 -3.15 -1.02 -13.21
N VAL A 166 -3.88 -1.53 -14.21
CA VAL A 166 -4.57 -2.82 -14.15
C VAL A 166 -4.08 -3.76 -15.24
N LEU A 167 -3.84 -5.01 -14.88
CA LEU A 167 -3.57 -6.11 -15.79
C LEU A 167 -4.67 -7.17 -15.65
N ILE A 168 -5.40 -7.43 -16.73
CA ILE A 168 -6.41 -8.48 -16.80
C ILE A 168 -5.84 -9.66 -17.60
N ILE A 169 -5.93 -10.88 -17.06
CA ILE A 169 -5.65 -12.12 -17.79
C ILE A 169 -6.97 -12.86 -17.97
N ALA A 170 -7.40 -13.02 -19.23
CA ALA A 170 -8.74 -13.49 -19.57
C ALA A 170 -8.75 -14.57 -20.66
N ASP A 171 -9.54 -15.62 -20.46
CA ASP A 171 -9.93 -16.58 -21.51
C ASP A 171 -11.18 -16.10 -22.27
N LYS A 172 -11.53 -16.82 -23.34
CA LYS A 172 -12.68 -16.53 -24.21
C LYS A 172 -14.05 -16.58 -23.52
N ASP A 173 -14.15 -17.15 -22.31
CA ASP A 173 -15.41 -17.41 -21.62
C ASP A 173 -15.83 -16.23 -20.71
N ASN A 174 -15.41 -15.02 -21.08
CA ASN A 174 -15.76 -13.75 -20.45
C ASN A 174 -16.76 -12.97 -21.28
N ASP A 175 -17.56 -12.13 -20.60
CA ASP A 175 -18.31 -11.06 -21.26
C ASP A 175 -17.33 -9.92 -21.63
N PRO A 176 -17.14 -9.59 -22.92
CA PRO A 176 -16.26 -8.49 -23.33
C PRO A 176 -16.66 -7.14 -22.75
N ASP A 177 -17.96 -6.92 -22.46
CA ASP A 177 -18.43 -5.68 -21.85
C ASP A 177 -17.99 -5.54 -20.39
N TRP A 178 -17.82 -6.65 -19.65
CA TRP A 178 -17.32 -6.61 -18.28
C TRP A 178 -15.84 -6.26 -18.26
N LEU A 179 -15.03 -6.95 -19.07
CA LEU A 179 -13.60 -6.66 -19.16
C LEU A 179 -13.33 -5.23 -19.64
N ALA A 180 -14.13 -4.72 -20.59
CA ALA A 180 -14.03 -3.34 -21.04
C ALA A 180 -14.37 -2.34 -19.92
N ALA A 181 -15.36 -2.65 -19.08
CA ALA A 181 -15.71 -1.82 -17.93
C ALA A 181 -14.58 -1.79 -16.89
N ASP A 182 -13.94 -2.93 -16.61
CA ASP A 182 -12.82 -3.02 -15.67
C ASP A 182 -11.59 -2.24 -16.18
N LEU A 183 -11.26 -2.36 -17.48
CA LEU A 183 -10.19 -1.56 -18.10
C LEU A 183 -10.48 -0.06 -18.02
N LEU A 184 -11.74 0.35 -18.20
CA LEU A 184 -12.16 1.75 -18.17
C LEU A 184 -12.26 2.33 -16.75
N ALA A 185 -12.60 1.50 -15.76
CA ALA A 185 -12.59 1.87 -14.36
C ALA A 185 -11.19 2.37 -13.96
N GLN A 186 -10.14 1.62 -14.32
CA GLN A 186 -8.76 2.06 -14.12
C GLN A 186 -8.41 3.32 -14.95
N ALA A 187 -8.83 3.36 -16.22
CA ALA A 187 -8.46 4.43 -17.15
C ALA A 187 -9.03 5.81 -16.76
N GLU A 188 -10.17 5.88 -16.08
CA GLU A 188 -10.77 7.15 -15.68
C GLU A 188 -10.07 7.83 -14.48
N HIS A 189 -9.17 7.15 -13.79
CA HIS A 189 -8.44 7.70 -12.64
C HIS A 189 -7.54 8.88 -13.04
N ASP A 190 -6.66 8.66 -14.03
CA ASP A 190 -5.62 9.60 -14.46
C ASP A 190 -5.29 9.39 -15.95
N PRO A 191 -5.01 10.46 -16.73
CA PRO A 191 -4.64 10.30 -18.15
C PRO A 191 -3.38 9.45 -18.38
N GLY A 192 -2.52 9.30 -17.38
CA GLY A 192 -1.34 8.43 -17.39
C GLY A 192 -1.58 7.03 -16.84
N ALA A 193 -2.81 6.67 -16.43
CA ALA A 193 -3.16 5.32 -16.02
C ALA A 193 -3.01 4.33 -17.19
N GLN A 194 -2.72 3.07 -16.88
CA GLN A 194 -2.48 2.03 -17.88
C GLN A 194 -3.37 0.81 -17.65
N SER A 195 -4.14 0.43 -18.67
CA SER A 195 -5.01 -0.75 -18.63
C SER A 195 -4.58 -1.77 -19.69
N ILE A 196 -4.26 -2.98 -19.27
CA ILE A 196 -3.73 -4.04 -20.14
C ILE A 196 -4.62 -5.27 -20.03
N VAL A 197 -4.96 -5.89 -21.16
CA VAL A 197 -5.54 -7.25 -21.19
C VAL A 197 -4.60 -8.22 -21.91
N ILE A 198 -4.32 -9.36 -21.27
CA ILE A 198 -3.66 -10.52 -21.89
C ILE A 198 -4.72 -11.59 -22.14
N THR A 199 -4.79 -12.10 -23.35
CA THR A 199 -5.70 -13.20 -23.70
C THR A 199 -5.06 -14.19 -24.68
N ASN A 200 -5.48 -15.44 -24.65
CA ASN A 200 -5.14 -16.44 -25.66
C ASN A 200 -6.14 -16.48 -26.84
N ASP A 201 -7.21 -15.67 -26.79
CA ASP A 201 -8.25 -15.63 -27.81
C ASP A 201 -8.29 -14.27 -28.52
N ARG A 202 -8.01 -14.28 -29.82
CA ARG A 202 -7.97 -13.04 -30.62
C ARG A 202 -9.35 -12.39 -30.75
N ALA A 203 -10.41 -13.20 -30.88
CA ALA A 203 -11.75 -12.68 -31.07
C ALA A 203 -12.26 -11.98 -29.81
N LEU A 204 -11.91 -12.49 -28.62
CA LEU A 204 -12.15 -11.81 -27.35
C LEU A 204 -11.43 -10.45 -27.32
N GLY A 205 -10.14 -10.41 -27.67
CA GLY A 205 -9.39 -9.15 -27.70
C GLY A 205 -10.06 -8.07 -28.57
N GLU A 206 -10.45 -8.43 -29.80
CA GLU A 206 -11.15 -7.53 -30.73
C GLU A 206 -12.55 -7.12 -30.19
N ALA A 207 -13.26 -8.03 -29.53
CA ALA A 207 -14.55 -7.75 -28.92
C ALA A 207 -14.44 -6.79 -27.70
N VAL A 208 -13.38 -6.94 -26.89
CA VAL A 208 -13.08 -6.04 -25.76
C VAL A 208 -12.72 -4.65 -26.28
N GLU A 209 -11.87 -4.53 -27.29
CA GLU A 209 -11.55 -3.24 -27.91
C GLU A 209 -12.81 -2.53 -28.41
N ALA A 210 -13.68 -3.24 -29.12
CA ALA A 210 -14.95 -2.70 -29.58
C ALA A 210 -15.90 -2.31 -28.42
N ALA A 211 -15.86 -3.03 -27.30
CA ALA A 211 -16.65 -2.71 -26.12
C ALA A 211 -16.14 -1.44 -25.41
N VAL A 212 -14.81 -1.29 -25.26
CA VAL A 212 -14.19 -0.08 -24.73
C VAL A 212 -14.63 1.15 -25.53
N GLU A 213 -14.53 1.10 -26.87
CA GLU A 213 -14.93 2.21 -27.76
C GLU A 213 -16.42 2.56 -27.66
N ARG A 214 -17.29 1.58 -27.39
CA ARG A 214 -18.72 1.86 -27.14
C ARG A 214 -18.93 2.55 -25.80
N GLN A 215 -18.34 2.00 -24.74
CA GLN A 215 -18.59 2.48 -23.37
C GLN A 215 -18.01 3.88 -23.13
N LEU A 216 -16.85 4.20 -23.72
CA LEU A 216 -16.23 5.53 -23.68
C LEU A 216 -17.18 6.66 -24.10
N LYS A 217 -18.13 6.40 -25.00
CA LYS A 217 -19.09 7.42 -25.48
C LYS A 217 -20.09 7.88 -24.42
N SER A 218 -20.23 7.13 -23.33
CA SER A 218 -21.25 7.36 -22.29
C SER A 218 -20.67 7.73 -20.92
N LEU A 219 -19.35 7.62 -20.73
CA LEU A 219 -18.71 7.89 -19.44
C LEU A 219 -18.64 9.40 -19.16
N PRO A 220 -18.97 9.87 -17.95
CA PRO A 220 -18.81 11.27 -17.56
C PRO A 220 -17.35 11.76 -17.66
N ARG A 221 -16.37 10.88 -17.40
CA ARG A 221 -14.93 11.16 -17.48
C ARG A 221 -14.29 10.64 -18.77
N ALA A 222 -15.05 10.55 -19.85
CA ALA A 222 -14.61 9.99 -21.13
C ALA A 222 -13.31 10.61 -21.68
N GLU A 223 -13.09 11.92 -21.49
CA GLU A 223 -11.85 12.57 -21.97
C GLU A 223 -10.60 12.00 -21.27
N THR A 224 -10.66 11.78 -19.95
CA THR A 224 -9.55 11.19 -19.19
C THR A 224 -9.34 9.73 -19.57
N ALA A 225 -10.42 8.94 -19.55
CA ALA A 225 -10.37 7.52 -19.88
C ALA A 225 -9.93 7.26 -21.33
N SER A 226 -10.40 8.07 -22.28
CA SER A 226 -10.01 7.98 -23.69
C SER A 226 -8.53 8.31 -23.90
N ALA A 227 -8.00 9.32 -23.19
CA ALA A 227 -6.57 9.62 -23.25
C ALA A 227 -5.72 8.47 -22.69
N SER A 228 -6.08 7.94 -21.52
CA SER A 228 -5.40 6.80 -20.90
C SER A 228 -5.45 5.55 -21.81
N TRP A 229 -6.63 5.17 -22.31
CA TRP A 229 -6.78 4.00 -23.19
C TRP A 229 -6.00 4.15 -24.49
N ARG A 230 -6.11 5.29 -25.18
CA ARG A 230 -5.44 5.52 -26.45
C ARG A 230 -3.92 5.51 -26.32
N ASP A 231 -3.38 6.14 -25.28
CA ASP A 231 -1.94 6.38 -25.15
C ASP A 231 -1.22 5.23 -24.42
N PHE A 232 -1.91 4.51 -23.53
CA PHE A 232 -1.31 3.50 -22.64
C PHE A 232 -2.04 2.16 -22.59
N GLY A 233 -3.25 2.06 -23.17
CA GLY A 233 -4.01 0.82 -23.28
C GLY A 233 -3.33 -0.20 -24.18
N ALA A 234 -3.43 -1.49 -23.82
CA ALA A 234 -2.81 -2.55 -24.62
C ALA A 234 -3.57 -3.88 -24.54
N ILE A 235 -3.60 -4.57 -25.67
CA ILE A 235 -4.06 -5.97 -25.78
C ILE A 235 -2.86 -6.82 -26.18
N ILE A 236 -2.56 -7.85 -25.39
CA ILE A 236 -1.45 -8.77 -25.62
C ILE A 236 -2.03 -10.16 -25.88
N LYS A 237 -1.82 -10.68 -27.09
CA LYS A 237 -2.20 -12.05 -27.45
C LYS A 237 -1.08 -13.03 -27.08
N VAL A 238 -1.42 -14.10 -26.38
CA VAL A 238 -0.54 -15.25 -26.09
C VAL A 238 -1.08 -16.52 -26.77
N GLU A 239 -0.28 -17.59 -26.88
CA GLU A 239 -0.76 -18.88 -27.40
C GLU A 239 -1.51 -19.66 -26.32
N LYS A 240 -0.96 -19.70 -25.11
CA LYS A 240 -1.58 -20.29 -23.93
C LYS A 240 -1.63 -19.26 -22.81
N LEU A 241 -2.63 -19.36 -21.94
CA LEU A 241 -2.75 -18.44 -20.81
C LEU A 241 -1.54 -18.53 -19.88
N GLU A 242 -0.91 -19.69 -19.74
CA GLU A 242 0.30 -19.87 -18.94
C GLU A 242 1.50 -19.07 -19.48
N ASP A 243 1.53 -18.77 -20.77
CA ASP A 243 2.58 -17.91 -21.37
C ASP A 243 2.48 -16.45 -20.88
N SER A 244 1.34 -16.07 -20.27
CA SER A 244 1.17 -14.78 -19.61
C SER A 244 2.01 -14.65 -18.34
N ILE A 245 2.35 -15.75 -17.66
CA ILE A 245 3.05 -15.74 -16.36
C ILE A 245 4.37 -14.93 -16.39
N PRO A 246 5.31 -15.19 -17.31
CA PRO A 246 6.54 -14.40 -17.38
C PRO A 246 6.28 -12.94 -17.78
N LEU A 247 5.22 -12.66 -18.55
CA LEU A 247 4.84 -11.29 -18.93
C LEU A 247 4.25 -10.54 -17.74
N ALA A 248 3.28 -11.12 -17.04
CA ALA A 248 2.67 -10.60 -15.83
C ALA A 248 3.72 -10.33 -14.74
N ASN A 249 4.68 -11.23 -14.54
CA ASN A 249 5.79 -11.01 -13.61
C ASN A 249 6.71 -9.84 -14.00
N ARG A 250 6.90 -9.57 -15.30
CA ARG A 250 7.68 -8.41 -15.77
C ARG A 250 6.88 -7.11 -15.68
N ILE A 251 5.58 -7.19 -15.94
CA ILE A 251 4.63 -6.08 -15.76
C ILE A 251 4.50 -5.75 -14.27
N ALA A 252 4.46 -6.72 -13.35
CA ALA A 252 4.40 -6.44 -11.92
C ALA A 252 3.34 -5.38 -11.57
N ALA A 253 2.11 -5.61 -12.03
CA ALA A 253 1.02 -4.65 -11.97
C ALA A 253 0.62 -4.32 -10.52
N GLU A 254 0.05 -3.13 -10.35
CA GLU A 254 -0.63 -2.72 -9.12
C GLU A 254 -1.84 -3.64 -8.87
N HIS A 255 -2.74 -3.74 -9.85
CA HIS A 255 -3.90 -4.62 -9.85
C HIS A 255 -3.76 -5.73 -10.90
N LEU A 256 -4.04 -6.98 -10.51
CA LEU A 256 -4.07 -8.13 -11.40
C LEU A 256 -5.43 -8.84 -11.30
N GLU A 257 -6.17 -8.91 -12.40
CA GLU A 257 -7.40 -9.69 -12.49
C GLU A 257 -7.17 -11.01 -13.24
N LEU A 258 -7.65 -12.11 -12.66
CA LEU A 258 -7.61 -13.45 -13.24
C LEU A 258 -9.03 -13.87 -13.59
N ALA A 259 -9.47 -13.51 -14.79
CA ALA A 259 -10.78 -13.81 -15.33
C ALA A 259 -10.75 -15.13 -16.12
N VAL A 260 -10.54 -16.23 -15.40
CA VAL A 260 -10.40 -17.60 -15.93
C VAL A 260 -11.06 -18.63 -15.01
N ASP A 261 -11.40 -19.80 -15.54
CA ASP A 261 -12.04 -20.87 -14.74
C ASP A 261 -11.06 -21.60 -13.80
N ASN A 262 -9.79 -21.75 -14.18
CA ASN A 262 -8.75 -22.46 -13.41
C ASN A 262 -7.57 -21.53 -13.10
N PRO A 263 -7.69 -20.62 -12.12
CA PRO A 263 -6.70 -19.58 -11.84
C PRO A 263 -5.45 -20.09 -11.10
N GLU A 264 -5.48 -21.28 -10.47
CA GLU A 264 -4.43 -21.79 -9.59
C GLU A 264 -3.03 -21.83 -10.25
N PRO A 265 -2.86 -22.29 -11.51
CA PRO A 265 -1.56 -22.26 -12.17
C PRO A 265 -1.00 -20.83 -12.33
N LEU A 266 -1.87 -19.86 -12.62
CA LEU A 266 -1.49 -18.46 -12.75
C LEU A 266 -1.12 -17.86 -11.39
N ILE A 267 -1.94 -18.09 -10.37
CA ILE A 267 -1.67 -17.64 -8.99
C ILE A 267 -0.32 -18.18 -8.49
N SER A 268 -0.04 -19.46 -8.74
CA SER A 268 1.22 -20.06 -8.29
C SER A 268 2.44 -19.57 -9.08
N GLY A 269 2.27 -19.18 -10.35
CA GLY A 269 3.37 -18.73 -11.21
C GLY A 269 3.64 -17.23 -11.14
N ILE A 270 2.64 -16.42 -10.83
CA ILE A 270 2.74 -14.96 -10.77
C ILE A 270 3.16 -14.54 -9.35
N ARG A 271 4.37 -14.01 -9.25
CA ARG A 271 5.03 -13.60 -8.01
C ARG A 271 4.95 -12.09 -7.77
N ASN A 272 4.78 -11.31 -8.84
CA ASN A 272 4.78 -9.85 -8.79
C ASN A 272 3.40 -9.32 -9.17
N ALA A 273 2.60 -8.96 -8.17
CA ALA A 273 1.35 -8.23 -8.30
C ALA A 273 1.09 -7.51 -6.97
N GLY A 274 0.54 -6.31 -6.99
CA GLY A 274 0.13 -5.60 -5.76
C GLY A 274 -1.05 -6.31 -5.10
N ALA A 275 -2.13 -6.50 -5.86
CA ALA A 275 -3.30 -7.27 -5.48
C ALA A 275 -3.72 -8.21 -6.61
N ILE A 276 -4.27 -9.38 -6.26
CA ILE A 276 -4.80 -10.35 -7.22
C ILE A 276 -6.30 -10.53 -6.97
N PHE A 277 -7.10 -10.25 -7.99
CA PHE A 277 -8.54 -10.45 -8.02
C PHE A 277 -8.85 -11.70 -8.85
N VAL A 278 -9.65 -12.60 -8.28
CA VAL A 278 -9.81 -13.96 -8.84
C VAL A 278 -11.25 -14.21 -9.22
N GLY A 279 -11.45 -14.64 -10.46
CA GLY A 279 -12.75 -15.00 -11.02
C GLY A 279 -13.52 -13.81 -11.59
N ARG A 280 -14.48 -14.13 -12.46
CA ARG A 280 -15.22 -13.17 -13.32
C ARG A 280 -16.15 -12.21 -12.58
N HIS A 281 -16.32 -12.37 -11.27
CA HIS A 281 -17.21 -11.55 -10.43
C HIS A 281 -16.43 -10.73 -9.39
N THR A 282 -15.12 -10.59 -9.59
CA THR A 282 -14.23 -9.89 -8.66
C THR A 282 -13.54 -8.73 -9.39
N PRO A 283 -14.28 -7.69 -9.82
CA PRO A 283 -13.64 -6.52 -10.44
C PRO A 283 -12.80 -5.76 -9.41
N GLU A 284 -11.73 -5.08 -9.85
CA GLU A 284 -10.78 -4.38 -8.96
C GLU A 284 -11.48 -3.41 -8.01
N VAL A 285 -12.57 -2.80 -8.47
CA VAL A 285 -13.42 -1.85 -7.75
C VAL A 285 -13.91 -2.42 -6.42
N ILE A 286 -14.13 -3.73 -6.31
CA ILE A 286 -14.46 -4.36 -5.03
C ILE A 286 -13.30 -4.19 -4.04
N GLY A 287 -12.05 -4.36 -4.47
CA GLY A 287 -10.85 -4.12 -3.68
C GLY A 287 -10.69 -2.67 -3.22
N ASP A 288 -11.05 -1.72 -4.08
CA ASP A 288 -10.94 -0.29 -3.78
C ASP A 288 -11.83 0.18 -2.64
N TYR A 289 -12.95 -0.50 -2.43
CA TYR A 289 -13.99 -0.01 -1.52
C TYR A 289 -14.28 -0.98 -0.38
N VAL A 290 -14.66 -2.22 -0.70
CA VAL A 290 -15.36 -3.09 0.27
C VAL A 290 -14.74 -4.48 0.39
N GLY A 291 -13.71 -4.86 -0.37
CA GLY A 291 -13.10 -6.18 -0.28
C GLY A 291 -12.50 -6.44 1.10
N GLY A 292 -11.80 -5.44 1.63
CA GLY A 292 -11.13 -5.43 2.94
C GLY A 292 -9.60 -5.39 2.83
N SER A 293 -9.03 -5.84 1.71
CA SER A 293 -7.64 -5.57 1.34
C SER A 293 -7.41 -4.07 1.14
N ASN A 294 -6.15 -3.65 1.18
CA ASN A 294 -5.78 -2.25 1.00
C ASN A 294 -5.59 -1.92 -0.48
N HIS A 295 -6.13 -0.78 -0.93
CA HIS A 295 -5.93 -0.29 -2.30
C HIS A 295 -4.75 0.66 -2.48
N VAL A 296 -4.04 1.01 -1.40
CA VAL A 296 -2.80 1.78 -1.52
C VAL A 296 -1.71 0.78 -1.88
N LEU A 297 -1.55 0.59 -3.19
CA LEU A 297 -0.80 -0.52 -3.77
C LEU A 297 0.46 -0.04 -4.52
N PRO A 298 1.42 -0.97 -4.75
CA PRO A 298 2.66 -0.65 -5.45
C PRO A 298 2.46 -0.45 -6.95
N THR A 299 2.47 0.81 -7.40
CA THR A 299 2.39 1.22 -8.81
C THR A 299 3.72 1.15 -9.56
N ALA A 300 3.68 1.32 -10.89
CA ALA A 300 4.85 1.51 -11.75
C ALA A 300 5.91 0.41 -11.58
N ARG A 301 5.45 -0.85 -11.60
CA ARG A 301 6.26 -2.06 -11.42
C ARG A 301 6.91 -2.21 -10.03
N SER A 302 6.54 -1.39 -9.04
CA SER A 302 7.13 -1.50 -7.70
C SER A 302 6.69 -2.77 -6.95
N ALA A 303 5.65 -3.46 -7.43
CA ALA A 303 5.22 -4.78 -6.91
C ALA A 303 6.31 -5.86 -7.00
N ARG A 304 7.42 -5.60 -7.70
CA ARG A 304 8.63 -6.45 -7.67
C ARG A 304 9.35 -6.47 -6.32
N PHE A 305 9.16 -5.45 -5.48
CA PHE A 305 9.93 -5.30 -4.23
C PHE A 305 9.15 -4.69 -3.07
N SER A 306 7.97 -4.12 -3.31
CA SER A 306 7.10 -3.57 -2.26
C SER A 306 5.74 -4.26 -2.22
N SER A 307 5.08 -4.15 -1.08
CA SER A 307 3.72 -4.62 -0.87
C SER A 307 2.74 -3.45 -0.82
N GLY A 308 1.44 -3.75 -0.89
CA GLY A 308 0.41 -2.79 -0.52
C GLY A 308 0.49 -2.40 0.95
N LEU A 309 -0.06 -1.23 1.27
CA LEU A 309 -0.09 -0.71 2.63
C LEU A 309 -0.82 -1.69 3.56
N GLY A 310 -0.22 -1.99 4.71
CA GLY A 310 -0.81 -2.87 5.72
C GLY A 310 -0.43 -2.48 7.15
N VAL A 311 -0.81 -3.29 8.13
CA VAL A 311 -0.47 -3.02 9.54
C VAL A 311 1.04 -2.99 9.79
N LEU A 312 1.81 -3.75 9.00
CA LEU A 312 3.27 -3.80 9.10
C LEU A 312 3.93 -2.48 8.74
N ASP A 313 3.28 -1.63 7.95
CA ASP A 313 3.75 -0.28 7.65
C ASP A 313 3.65 0.69 8.83
N TYR A 314 2.85 0.34 9.83
CA TYR A 314 2.55 1.16 11.00
C TYR A 314 3.19 0.64 12.29
N VAL A 315 3.99 -0.43 12.21
CA VAL A 315 4.74 -0.98 13.34
C VAL A 315 6.23 -1.04 13.02
N LYS A 316 7.04 -1.15 14.06
CA LYS A 316 8.49 -1.36 13.99
C LYS A 316 8.89 -2.56 14.83
N ARG A 317 9.85 -3.32 14.31
CA ARG A 317 10.44 -4.47 14.99
C ARG A 317 11.68 -4.05 15.77
N THR A 318 11.78 -4.46 17.02
CA THR A 318 12.97 -4.32 17.87
C THR A 318 13.57 -5.69 18.14
N SER A 319 14.85 -5.87 17.80
CA SER A 319 15.60 -7.09 18.16
C SER A 319 15.94 -7.09 19.65
N ILE A 320 15.79 -8.23 20.29
CA ILE A 320 16.14 -8.48 21.69
C ILE A 320 17.26 -9.51 21.71
N LEU A 321 18.32 -9.22 22.47
CA LEU A 321 19.44 -10.13 22.70
C LEU A 321 19.80 -10.13 24.18
N ARG A 322 19.87 -11.31 24.79
CA ARG A 322 20.24 -11.51 26.19
C ARG A 322 21.24 -12.65 26.31
N LEU A 323 22.39 -12.34 26.89
CA LEU A 323 23.41 -13.33 27.25
C LEU A 323 23.55 -13.37 28.78
N GLY A 324 23.65 -14.58 29.33
CA GLY A 324 24.22 -14.78 30.66
C GLY A 324 25.75 -14.88 30.60
N PRO A 325 26.42 -15.01 31.77
CA PRO A 325 27.87 -15.17 31.84
C PRO A 325 28.38 -16.37 31.03
N ASP A 326 27.69 -17.50 31.07
CA ASP A 326 28.11 -18.73 30.37
C ASP A 326 28.01 -18.58 28.84
N GLN A 327 26.94 -17.94 28.36
CA GLN A 327 26.78 -17.64 26.93
C GLN A 327 27.87 -16.67 26.46
N LEU A 328 28.17 -15.63 27.24
CA LEU A 328 29.22 -14.69 26.91
C LEU A 328 30.59 -15.38 26.85
N ARG A 329 30.92 -16.26 27.80
CA ARG A 329 32.19 -17.03 27.75
C ARG A 329 32.30 -17.87 26.48
N LYS A 330 31.20 -18.48 26.02
CA LYS A 330 31.16 -19.29 24.79
C LYS A 330 31.35 -18.44 23.52
N LEU A 331 30.71 -17.27 23.44
CA LEU A 331 30.67 -16.44 22.23
C LEU A 331 31.80 -15.41 22.13
N ALA A 332 32.38 -15.01 23.27
CA ALA A 332 33.36 -13.95 23.34
C ALA A 332 34.61 -14.16 22.48
N PRO A 333 35.23 -15.37 22.40
CA PRO A 333 36.42 -15.55 21.57
C PRO A 333 36.19 -15.18 20.10
N ALA A 334 35.03 -15.57 19.55
CA ALA A 334 34.66 -15.23 18.18
C ALA A 334 34.45 -13.72 18.00
N ALA A 335 33.70 -13.07 18.91
CA ALA A 335 33.45 -11.64 18.86
C ALA A 335 34.74 -10.81 18.96
N ILE A 336 35.68 -11.19 19.84
CA ILE A 336 36.98 -10.52 19.99
C ILE A 336 37.83 -10.71 18.74
N ALA A 337 37.88 -11.93 18.17
CA ALA A 337 38.66 -12.21 16.98
C ALA A 337 38.18 -11.38 15.78
N LEU A 338 36.85 -11.32 15.56
CA LEU A 338 36.24 -10.49 14.51
C LEU A 338 36.54 -9.01 14.74
N ALA A 339 36.28 -8.49 15.94
CA ALA A 339 36.53 -7.09 16.27
C ALA A 339 38.00 -6.68 16.06
N LYS A 340 38.96 -7.55 16.42
CA LYS A 340 40.39 -7.30 16.19
C LYS A 340 40.74 -7.35 14.70
N SER A 341 40.20 -8.30 13.94
CA SER A 341 40.39 -8.38 12.50
C SER A 341 39.88 -7.14 11.77
N GLU A 342 38.84 -6.49 12.31
CA GLU A 342 38.25 -5.26 11.78
C GLU A 342 38.93 -3.98 12.31
N GLY A 343 39.95 -4.11 13.18
CA GLY A 343 40.63 -2.96 13.80
C GLY A 343 39.78 -2.24 14.86
N LEU A 344 38.69 -2.85 15.33
CA LEU A 344 37.75 -2.29 16.30
C LEU A 344 38.12 -2.63 17.74
N GLU A 345 39.24 -2.11 18.23
CA GLU A 345 39.79 -2.45 19.55
C GLU A 345 38.81 -2.15 20.71
N ALA A 346 38.02 -1.08 20.61
CA ALA A 346 37.00 -0.76 21.61
C ALA A 346 35.89 -1.82 21.69
N HIS A 347 35.51 -2.43 20.56
CA HIS A 347 34.52 -3.51 20.52
C HIS A 347 35.09 -4.75 21.20
N ALA A 348 36.32 -5.15 20.85
CA ALA A 348 37.02 -6.26 21.49
C ALA A 348 37.19 -6.05 23.01
N ARG A 349 37.52 -4.82 23.43
CA ARG A 349 37.65 -4.44 24.83
C ARG A 349 36.32 -4.57 25.60
N SER A 350 35.21 -4.18 24.97
CA SER A 350 33.89 -4.30 25.60
C SER A 350 33.55 -5.75 25.97
N VAL A 351 33.99 -6.71 25.18
CA VAL A 351 33.77 -8.14 25.47
C VAL A 351 34.78 -8.65 26.49
N SER A 352 36.08 -8.43 26.24
CA SER A 352 37.16 -8.99 27.07
C SER A 352 37.12 -8.53 28.53
N ILE A 353 36.80 -7.26 28.82
CA ILE A 353 36.74 -6.76 30.20
C ILE A 353 35.70 -7.49 31.06
N ARG A 354 34.65 -8.06 30.45
CA ARG A 354 33.60 -8.82 31.13
C ARG A 354 34.01 -10.26 31.43
N LEU A 355 35.06 -10.77 30.75
CA LEU A 355 35.64 -12.09 31.02
C LEU A 355 36.63 -12.06 32.19
N ASN A 356 37.22 -10.91 32.50
CA ASN A 356 38.26 -10.74 33.52
C ASN A 356 37.76 -10.90 34.98
N PHE A 357 36.45 -11.05 35.22
CA PHE A 357 35.87 -11.18 36.57
C PHE A 357 35.74 -12.64 37.05
N GLY A 358 36.41 -13.59 36.37
CA GLY A 358 36.30 -15.03 36.65
C GLY A 358 37.61 -15.73 37.02
N ASP A 359 38.72 -14.99 37.19
CA ASP A 359 40.00 -15.50 37.69
C ASP A 359 40.25 -15.07 39.14
#